data_AF-A0A3G8JED7-F1
#
_entry.id   AF-A0A3G8JED7-F1
#
_cell.length_a   1.000
_cell.length_b   1.000
_cell.length_c   1.000
_cell.angle_alpha   90.00
_cell.angle_beta   90.00
_cell.angle_gamma   90.00
#
_symmetry.space_group_name_H-M   'P 1'
#
loop_
_entity.id
_entity.type
_entity.pdbx_description
1 polymer ?
#
loop_
_entity_poly.entity_id
_entity_poly.type
_entity_poly.pdbx_seq_one_letter_code
_entity_poly.pdbx_strand_id
1 'polypeptide(L)'
;MDEFLTIATTVQRKTGQGSFGATYATPTTEHGRVRYGAKLIRNSDGEQIVSQAHITYPLNTPTIPVDSIVTVPSHSALERRVIAEERHDTGMADMPNHYTIDLD
;
A
#
# COMPACT_ATOMS: atom_id res chain seq x y z
N MET A 1 -2.61 -25.80 6.35
CA MET A 1 -2.12 -24.97 5.23
C MET A 1 -2.99 -23.74 5.26
N ASP A 2 -2.49 -22.64 5.81
CA ASP A 2 -3.23 -21.37 5.85
C ASP A 2 -3.53 -20.98 4.40
N GLU A 3 -4.80 -21.02 4.00
CA GLU A 3 -5.24 -20.38 2.77
C GLU A 3 -5.06 -18.88 2.98
N PHE A 4 -3.93 -18.34 2.54
CA PHE A 4 -3.66 -16.91 2.59
C PHE A 4 -4.68 -16.19 1.69
N LEU A 5 -5.77 -15.71 2.28
CA LEU A 5 -6.80 -14.98 1.56
C LEU A 5 -6.23 -13.63 1.10
N THR A 6 -5.82 -13.55 -0.16
CA THR A 6 -5.52 -12.28 -0.82
C THR A 6 -6.83 -11.61 -1.23
N ILE A 7 -6.92 -10.30 -1.04
CA ILE A 7 -8.08 -9.51 -1.43
C ILE A 7 -7.71 -8.56 -2.56
N ALA A 8 -8.68 -8.27 -3.43
CA ALA A 8 -8.51 -7.34 -4.54
C ALA A 8 -8.64 -5.89 -4.02
N THR A 9 -7.60 -5.09 -4.22
CA THR A 9 -7.58 -3.67 -3.88
C THR A 9 -7.49 -2.84 -5.15
N THR A 10 -8.20 -1.72 -5.19
CA THR A 10 -8.11 -0.77 -6.31
C THR A 10 -7.04 0.26 -5.98
N VAL A 11 -6.09 0.47 -6.89
CA VAL A 11 -4.94 1.35 -6.71
C VAL A 11 -4.92 2.40 -7.82
N GLN A 12 -4.96 3.66 -7.41
CA GLN A 12 -4.74 4.84 -8.25
C GLN A 12 -3.36 5.41 -7.90
N ARG A 13 -2.36 5.06 -8.71
CA ARG A 13 -0.97 5.47 -8.47
C ARG A 13 -0.80 6.96 -8.74
N LYS A 14 -0.15 7.68 -7.82
CA LYS A 14 0.26 9.07 -8.07
C LYS A 14 1.31 9.09 -9.18
N THR A 15 1.06 9.88 -10.23
CA THR A 15 1.94 10.03 -11.40
C THR A 15 2.69 11.35 -11.41
N GLY A 16 2.27 12.31 -10.58
CA GLY A 16 2.87 13.62 -10.53
C GLY A 16 2.09 14.60 -9.67
N GLN A 17 2.48 15.86 -9.80
CA GLN A 17 1.85 17.01 -9.15
C GLN A 17 1.57 18.07 -10.22
N GLY A 18 0.29 18.40 -10.42
CA GLY A 18 -0.14 19.48 -11.31
C GLY A 18 -0.51 20.74 -10.52
N SER A 19 -0.83 21.82 -11.24
CA SER A 19 -1.20 23.12 -10.66
C SER A 19 -2.43 23.08 -9.74
N PHE A 20 -3.24 22.03 -9.83
CA PHE A 20 -4.47 21.84 -9.05
C PHE A 20 -4.38 20.69 -8.03
N GLY A 21 -3.20 20.08 -7.85
CA GLY A 21 -3.00 18.96 -6.93
C GLY A 21 -2.34 17.74 -7.59
N ALA A 22 -2.33 16.63 -6.87
CA ALA A 22 -1.75 15.37 -7.33
C ALA A 22 -2.50 14.83 -8.55
N THR A 23 -1.77 14.26 -9.51
CA THR A 23 -2.33 13.55 -10.66
C THR A 23 -2.22 12.05 -10.44
N TYR A 24 -3.24 11.30 -10.85
CA TYR A 24 -3.32 9.86 -10.65
C TYR A 24 -3.47 9.11 -11.97
N ALA A 25 -2.88 7.91 -12.05
CA ALA A 25 -3.09 6.98 -13.14
C ALA A 25 -4.51 6.39 -13.11
N THR A 26 -4.90 5.76 -14.22
CA THR A 26 -6.10 4.91 -14.27
C THR A 26 -6.04 3.86 -13.15
N PRO A 27 -7.16 3.62 -12.43
CA PRO A 27 -7.21 2.61 -11.38
C PRO A 27 -6.80 1.22 -11.90
N THR A 28 -6.05 0.50 -11.08
CA THR A 28 -5.60 -0.87 -11.33
C THR A 28 -6.01 -1.76 -10.17
N THR A 29 -6.22 -3.05 -10.44
CA THR A 29 -6.51 -4.03 -9.37
C THR A 29 -5.24 -4.74 -8.98
N GLU A 30 -4.88 -4.66 -7.71
CA GLU A 30 -3.77 -5.40 -7.11
C GLU A 30 -4.32 -6.42 -6.11
N HIS A 31 -3.64 -7.55 -5.94
CA HIS A 31 -4.04 -8.59 -4.99
C HIS A 31 -3.04 -8.69 -3.85
N GLY A 32 -3.50 -8.37 -2.64
CA GLY A 32 -2.64 -8.31 -1.47
C GLY A 32 -3.31 -8.84 -0.21
N ARG A 33 -2.50 -9.09 0.81
CA ARG A 33 -2.99 -9.41 2.15
C ARG A 33 -3.11 -8.12 2.94
N VAL A 34 -4.32 -7.82 3.42
CA VAL A 34 -4.58 -6.66 4.26
C VAL A 34 -4.59 -7.04 5.73
N ARG A 35 -3.91 -6.25 6.56
CA ARG A 35 -3.99 -6.29 8.01
C ARG A 35 -4.47 -4.92 8.49
N TYR A 36 -5.64 -4.88 9.10
CA TYR A 36 -6.16 -3.69 9.76
C TYR A 36 -5.58 -3.55 11.17
N GLY A 37 -5.26 -2.34 11.58
CA GLY A 37 -4.78 -2.04 12.92
C GLY A 37 -4.11 -0.67 12.95
N ALA A 38 -4.28 0.04 14.07
CA ALA A 38 -3.63 1.32 14.29
C ALA A 38 -2.15 1.09 14.68
N LYS A 39 -1.21 1.52 13.85
CA LYS A 39 0.22 1.51 14.12
C LYS A 39 0.79 2.91 13.95
N LEU A 40 1.54 3.37 14.93
CA LEU A 40 2.25 4.64 14.82
C LEU A 40 3.48 4.44 13.93
N ILE A 41 3.55 5.15 12.81
CA ILE A 41 4.67 5.13 11.88
C ILE A 41 5.26 6.53 11.74
N ARG A 42 6.50 6.62 11.25
CA ARG A 42 7.15 7.89 10.92
C ARG A 42 7.20 8.04 9.39
N ASN A 43 6.69 9.13 8.86
CA ASN A 43 6.76 9.42 7.43
C ASN A 43 8.16 9.93 7.02
N SER A 44 8.37 10.19 5.72
CA SER A 44 9.63 10.72 5.18
C SER A 44 10.02 12.09 5.76
N ASP A 45 9.05 12.87 6.23
CA ASP A 45 9.25 14.20 6.83
C ASP A 45 9.54 14.13 8.35
N GLY A 46 9.54 12.93 8.94
CA GLY A 46 9.81 12.71 10.36
C GLY A 46 8.60 12.81 11.29
N GLU A 47 7.41 13.07 10.74
CA GLU A 47 6.14 13.20 11.46
C GLU A 47 5.57 11.83 11.85
N GLN A 48 4.91 11.77 13.02
CA GLN A 48 4.21 10.57 13.48
C GLN A 48 2.81 10.51 12.86
N ILE A 49 2.56 9.48 12.06
CA ILE A 49 1.26 9.22 11.42
C ILE A 49 0.72 7.89 11.94
N VAL A 50 -0.59 7.81 12.14
CA VAL A 50 -1.26 6.54 12.45
C VAL A 50 -1.56 5.83 11.14
N SER A 51 -0.88 4.71 10.89
CA SER A 51 -1.32 3.77 9.88
C SER A 51 -2.54 3.00 10.39
N GLN A 52 -3.61 2.90 9.61
CA GLN A 52 -4.81 2.11 9.96
C GLN A 52 -4.85 0.76 9.25
N ALA A 53 -4.10 0.60 8.17
CA ALA A 53 -4.02 -0.65 7.43
C ALA A 53 -2.64 -0.85 6.81
N HIS A 54 -2.19 -2.10 6.82
CA HIS A 54 -0.95 -2.55 6.21
C HIS A 54 -1.28 -3.59 5.14
N ILE A 55 -0.69 -3.44 3.95
CA ILE A 55 -0.93 -4.36 2.84
C ILE A 55 0.38 -4.97 2.37
N THR A 56 0.41 -6.29 2.28
CA THR A 56 1.51 -7.06 1.71
C THR A 56 1.14 -7.57 0.32
N TYR A 57 1.95 -7.27 -0.67
CA TYR A 57 1.83 -7.70 -2.06
C TYR A 57 3.01 -8.60 -2.47
N PRO A 58 2.86 -9.33 -3.60
CA PRO A 58 4.00 -9.93 -4.30
C PRO A 58 5.07 -8.89 -4.67
N LEU A 59 6.36 -9.27 -4.64
CA LEU A 59 7.46 -8.35 -4.93
C LEU A 59 7.41 -7.76 -6.36
N ASN A 60 6.82 -8.49 -7.32
CA ASN A 60 6.67 -8.03 -8.70
C ASN A 60 5.53 -7.02 -8.90
N THR A 61 4.76 -6.69 -7.85
CA THR A 61 3.77 -5.60 -7.92
C THR A 61 4.48 -4.28 -8.27
N PRO A 62 3.99 -3.55 -9.29
CA PRO A 62 4.55 -2.25 -9.64
C PRO A 62 4.46 -1.29 -8.46
N THR A 63 5.51 -0.48 -8.25
CA THR A 63 5.60 0.48 -7.14
C THR A 63 4.31 1.29 -7.03
N ILE A 64 3.82 1.43 -5.81
CA ILE A 64 2.69 2.28 -5.45
C ILE A 64 3.29 3.45 -4.65
N PRO A 65 3.54 4.61 -5.27
CA PRO A 65 4.19 5.72 -4.60
C PRO A 65 3.40 6.22 -3.39
N VAL A 66 4.09 6.84 -2.43
CA VAL A 66 3.46 7.65 -1.37
C VAL A 66 2.48 8.66 -1.97
N ASP A 67 1.39 8.93 -1.25
CA ASP A 67 0.21 9.68 -1.67
C ASP A 67 -0.67 9.02 -2.75
N SER A 68 -0.36 7.81 -3.20
CA SER A 68 -1.31 7.06 -4.05
C SER A 68 -2.60 6.74 -3.28
N ILE A 69 -3.71 6.60 -4.00
CA ILE A 69 -5.01 6.26 -3.41
C ILE A 69 -5.22 4.75 -3.55
N VAL A 70 -5.57 4.11 -2.44
CA VAL A 70 -5.91 2.69 -2.36
C VAL A 70 -7.32 2.55 -1.81
N THR A 71 -8.18 1.90 -2.57
CA THR A 71 -9.51 1.47 -2.12
C THR A 71 -9.41 0.02 -1.65
N VAL A 72 -9.63 -0.18 -0.36
CA VAL A 72 -9.65 -1.51 0.23
C VAL A 72 -11.10 -2.00 0.30
N PRO A 73 -11.43 -3.23 -0.14
CA PRO A 73 -12.77 -3.78 -0.02
C PRO A 73 -13.07 -4.10 1.45
N SER A 74 -13.48 -3.09 2.20
CA SER A 74 -14.10 -3.22 3.51
C SER A 74 -15.61 -2.99 3.40
N HIS A 75 -16.36 -3.11 4.50
CA HIS A 75 -17.82 -2.89 4.50
C HIS A 75 -18.22 -1.49 3.98
N SER A 76 -17.29 -0.54 4.06
CA SER A 76 -17.31 0.70 3.30
C SER A 76 -16.10 0.67 2.36
N ALA A 77 -16.29 0.91 1.06
CA ALA A 77 -15.20 1.06 0.10
C ALA A 77 -14.39 2.32 0.43
N LEU A 78 -13.52 2.21 1.43
CA LEU A 78 -12.78 3.32 1.99
C LEU A 78 -11.54 3.55 1.16
N GLU A 79 -11.45 4.76 0.60
CA GLU A 79 -10.21 5.30 0.07
C GLU A 79 -9.27 5.66 1.21
N ARG A 80 -8.01 5.29 1.03
CA ARG A 80 -6.90 5.58 1.92
C ARG A 80 -5.69 6.00 1.11
N ARG A 81 -4.82 6.78 1.73
CA ARG A 81 -3.57 7.23 1.12
C ARG A 81 -2.42 6.34 1.56
N VAL A 82 -1.53 6.05 0.61
CA VAL A 82 -0.24 5.42 0.93
C VAL A 82 0.63 6.42 1.67
N ILE A 83 1.04 6.05 2.88
CA ILE A 83 1.90 6.87 3.75
C ILE A 83 3.33 6.34 3.83
N ALA A 84 3.53 5.05 3.53
CA ALA A 84 4.85 4.44 3.37
C ALA A 84 4.79 3.27 2.39
N GLU A 85 5.91 2.99 1.73
CA GLU A 85 6.11 1.82 0.87
C GLU A 85 7.51 1.26 1.10
N GLU A 86 7.63 -0.06 1.11
CA GLU A 86 8.92 -0.74 1.29
C GLU A 86 9.00 -2.00 0.44
N ARG A 87 10.14 -2.21 -0.22
CA ARG A 87 10.47 -3.47 -0.87
C ARG A 87 11.40 -4.29 0.01
N HIS A 88 10.94 -5.49 0.36
CA HIS A 88 11.70 -6.47 1.11
C HIS A 88 12.26 -7.50 0.12
N ASP A 89 13.37 -7.15 -0.52
CA ASP A 89 14.17 -8.04 -1.38
C ASP A 89 15.49 -8.36 -0.68
N THR A 90 15.50 -9.46 0.08
CA THR A 90 16.63 -9.80 0.94
C THR A 90 17.73 -10.58 0.21
N GLY A 91 17.46 -11.07 -1.01
CA GLY A 91 18.35 -11.95 -1.76
C GLY A 91 18.69 -13.28 -1.07
N MET A 92 18.10 -13.57 0.09
CA MET A 92 18.31 -14.78 0.87
C MET A 92 17.16 -15.76 0.62
N ALA A 93 17.48 -16.99 0.25
CA ALA A 93 16.51 -18.01 -0.15
C ALA A 93 15.47 -18.35 0.94
N ASP A 94 15.77 -18.06 2.21
CA ASP A 94 14.94 -18.45 3.36
C ASP A 94 13.94 -17.36 3.80
N MET A 95 14.00 -16.14 3.23
CA MET A 95 13.04 -15.08 3.54
C MET A 95 12.13 -14.79 2.35
N PRO A 96 10.80 -14.87 2.50
CA PRO A 96 9.89 -14.58 1.41
C PRO A 96 9.97 -13.11 1.03
N ASN A 97 10.41 -12.86 -0.20
CA ASN A 97 10.44 -11.55 -0.83
C ASN A 97 9.02 -11.00 -0.98
N HIS A 98 8.81 -9.76 -0.54
CA HIS A 98 7.49 -9.14 -0.58
C HIS A 98 7.56 -7.62 -0.69
N TYR A 99 6.46 -7.03 -1.13
CA TYR A 99 6.27 -5.58 -1.22
C TYR A 99 5.23 -5.15 -0.20
N THR A 100 5.48 -4.07 0.55
CA THR A 100 4.54 -3.57 1.55
C THR A 100 4.17 -2.12 1.33
N ILE A 101 2.93 -1.78 1.69
CA ILE A 101 2.48 -0.40 1.86
C ILE A 101 1.74 -0.23 3.18
N ASP A 102 1.85 0.95 3.77
CA ASP A 102 1.06 1.39 4.91
C ASP A 102 0.08 2.48 4.47
N LEU A 103 -1.13 2.43 5.02
CA LEU A 103 -2.25 3.30 4.71
C LEU A 103 -2.68 4.11 5.94
N ASP A 104 -3.19 5.32 5.74
CA ASP A 104 -3.69 6.25 6.77
C ASP A 104 -5.04 5.90 7.43
#